data_AF-A0A969H1U8-F1
#
_entry.id   AF-A0A969H1U8-F1
#
_cell.length_a   1.000
_cell.length_b   1.000
_cell.length_c   1.000
_cell.angle_alpha   90.00
_cell.angle_beta   90.00
_cell.angle_gamma   90.00
#
_symmetry.space_group_name_H-M   'P 1'
#
loop_
_entity.id
_entity.type
_entity.pdbx_description
1 polymer ?
#
loop_
_entity_poly.entity_id
_entity_poly.type
_entity_poly.pdbx_seq_one_letter_code
_entity_poly.pdbx_strand_id
1 'polypeptide(L)' 'FRTKLPAASGIILFRITAPSSAVVAQKVVAAIALRDDWAGHFSVVEDDKVRMRLL' A
#
# COMPACT_ATOMS: atom_id res chain seq x y z
N PHE A 1 -10.09 -7.48 -8.00
CA PHE A 1 -9.66 -7.59 -9.41
C PHE A 1 -9.79 -9.02 -9.96
N ARG A 2 -9.13 -10.07 -9.42
CA ARG A 2 -9.38 -11.48 -9.81
C ARG A 2 -10.40 -12.21 -8.93
N THR A 3 -10.48 -11.83 -7.66
CA THR A 3 -11.42 -12.36 -6.66
C THR A 3 -12.68 -11.50 -6.50
N LYS A 4 -12.89 -10.51 -7.37
CA LYS A 4 -14.02 -9.55 -7.32
C LYS A 4 -14.27 -8.91 -5.94
N LEU A 5 -13.22 -8.66 -5.17
CA LEU A 5 -13.34 -7.90 -3.91
C LEU A 5 -13.99 -6.52 -4.14
N PRO A 6 -14.81 -6.04 -3.19
CA PRO A 6 -15.39 -4.70 -3.26
C PRO A 6 -14.32 -3.62 -3.38
N ALA A 7 -14.61 -2.52 -4.09
CA ALA A 7 -13.71 -1.36 -4.14
C ALA A 7 -13.40 -0.80 -2.74
N ALA A 8 -14.36 -0.94 -1.81
CA ALA A 8 -14.20 -0.61 -0.40
C ALA A 8 -13.10 -1.42 0.32
N SER A 9 -12.55 -2.48 -0.28
CA SER A 9 -11.41 -3.21 0.31
C SER A 9 -10.12 -2.39 0.33
N GLY A 10 -10.06 -1.31 -0.46
CA GLY A 10 -8.89 -0.45 -0.59
C GLY A 10 -7.85 -0.98 -1.60
N ILE A 11 -6.98 -0.08 -2.04
CA ILE A 11 -5.86 -0.37 -2.96
C ILE A 11 -4.61 0.30 -2.39
N ILE A 12 -3.50 -0.44 -2.29
CA ILE A 12 -2.19 0.09 -1.91
C ILE A 12 -1.23 -0.08 -3.08
N LEU A 13 -0.72 1.04 -3.60
CA LEU A 13 0.30 1.08 -4.63
C LEU A 13 1.64 1.50 -4.03
N PHE A 14 2.65 0.63 -4.16
CA PHE A 14 4.01 0.92 -3.71
C PHE A 14 4.83 1.57 -4.83
N ARG A 15 5.34 2.77 -4.58
CA ARG A 15 6.30 3.51 -5.42
C ARG A 15 7.59 3.73 -4.62
N ILE A 16 8.31 2.63 -4.39
CA ILE A 16 9.50 2.59 -3.54
C ILE A 16 10.75 2.23 -4.35
N THR A 17 11.91 2.71 -3.89
CA THR A 17 13.20 2.23 -4.41
C THR A 17 13.43 0.80 -3.96
N ALA A 18 13.64 -0.11 -4.92
CA ALA A 18 13.64 -1.55 -4.72
C ALA A 18 14.96 -2.20 -5.18
N PRO A 19 16.08 -2.00 -4.46
CA PRO A 19 17.39 -2.55 -4.86
C PRO A 19 17.46 -4.08 -4.73
N SER A 20 16.58 -4.70 -3.95
CA SER A 20 16.44 -6.16 -3.85
C SER A 20 15.04 -6.56 -3.38
N SER A 21 14.66 -7.83 -3.61
CA SER A 21 13.39 -8.38 -3.13
C SER A 21 13.27 -8.37 -1.60
N ALA A 22 14.39 -8.60 -0.88
CA ALA A 22 14.42 -8.52 0.58
C ALA A 22 14.11 -7.11 1.09
N VAL A 23 14.66 -6.08 0.44
CA VAL A 23 14.37 -4.69 0.79
C VAL A 23 12.93 -4.32 0.47
N VAL A 24 12.37 -4.81 -0.64
CA VAL A 24 10.94 -4.64 -0.95
C VAL A 24 10.06 -5.24 0.13
N ALA A 25 10.32 -6.50 0.53
CA ALA A 25 9.53 -7.17 1.55
C ALA A 25 9.56 -6.40 2.88
N GLN A 26 10.74 -5.95 3.33
CA GLN A 26 10.86 -5.13 4.53
C GLN A 26 10.06 -3.83 4.44
N LYS A 27 10.21 -3.09 3.33
CA LYS A 27 9.49 -1.82 3.13
C LYS A 27 7.97 -2.00 3.08
N VAL A 28 7.49 -3.04 2.40
CA VAL A 28 6.06 -3.34 2.29
C VAL A 28 5.47 -3.70 3.65
N VAL A 29 6.13 -4.59 4.40
CA VAL A 29 5.65 -4.98 5.74
C VAL A 29 5.64 -3.78 6.68
N ALA A 30 6.71 -2.98 6.70
CA ALA A 30 6.80 -1.79 7.54
C ALA A 30 5.70 -0.78 7.19
N ALA A 31 5.46 -0.55 5.89
CA ALA A 31 4.44 0.41 5.44
C ALA A 31 3.02 -0.02 5.80
N ILE A 32 2.67 -1.29 5.60
CA ILE A 32 1.32 -1.79 5.94
C ILE A 32 1.09 -1.70 7.45
N ALA A 33 2.10 -2.00 8.26
CA ALA A 33 2.00 -1.96 9.72
C ALA A 33 1.84 -0.55 10.32
N LEU A 34 2.07 0.52 9.55
CA LEU A 34 1.92 1.90 10.04
C LEU A 34 0.46 2.30 10.30
N ARG A 35 -0.51 1.60 9.70
CA ARG A 35 -1.92 2.01 9.71
C ARG A 35 -2.84 0.80 9.58
N ASP A 36 -4.07 0.96 10.07
CA ASP A 36 -5.14 -0.04 9.95
C ASP A 36 -6.32 0.44 9.08
N ASP A 37 -6.31 1.69 8.61
CA ASP A 37 -7.42 2.37 7.93
C ASP A 37 -7.35 2.34 6.38
N TRP A 38 -6.70 1.33 5.81
CA TRP A 38 -6.51 1.20 4.36
C TRP A 38 -7.82 0.97 3.57
N ALA A 39 -8.81 0.34 4.20
CA ALA A 39 -10.09 0.06 3.57
C ALA A 39 -10.78 1.36 3.12
N GLY A 40 -11.41 1.34 1.93
CA GLY A 40 -12.07 2.49 1.34
C GLY A 40 -11.14 3.54 0.72
N HIS A 41 -9.82 3.32 0.75
CA HIS A 41 -8.84 4.27 0.23
C HIS A 41 -8.06 3.73 -0.97
N PHE A 42 -7.72 4.64 -1.88
CA PHE A 42 -6.62 4.48 -2.81
C PHE A 42 -5.39 5.12 -2.19
N SER A 43 -4.39 4.30 -1.88
CA SER A 43 -3.20 4.71 -1.17
C SER A 43 -1.96 4.51 -2.01
N VAL A 44 -1.09 5.52 -2.03
CA VAL A 44 0.24 5.46 -2.66
C VAL A 44 1.28 5.57 -1.57
N VAL A 45 2.12 4.54 -1.44
CA VAL A 45 3.25 4.49 -0.51
C VAL A 45 4.51 4.82 -1.29
N GLU A 46 5.12 5.95 -0.98
CA GLU A 46 6.43 6.37 -1.47
C GLU A 46 7.48 6.12 -0.36
N ASP A 47 8.78 6.24 -0.67
CA ASP A 47 9.85 5.98 0.30
C ASP A 47 9.77 6.86 1.57
N ASP A 48 9.19 8.06 1.45
CA ASP A 48 9.16 9.09 2.50
C ASP A 48 7.76 9.44 3.01
N LYS A 49 6.70 9.01 2.31
CA LYS A 49 5.32 9.42 2.64
C LYS A 49 4.26 8.46 2.13
N VAL A 50 3.09 8.55 2.75
CA VAL A 50 1.87 7.87 2.31
C VAL A 50 0.84 8.92 1.91
N ARG A 51 0.28 8.80 0.72
CA ARG A 51 -0.84 9.62 0.23
C ARG A 51 -2.08 8.74 0.14
N MET A 52 -3.20 9.21 0.69
CA MET A 52 -4.47 8.48 0.64
C MET A 52 -5.59 9.35 0.11
N ARG A 53 -6.50 8.74 -0.63
CA ARG A 53 -7.73 9.36 -1.14
C ARG A 53 -8.87 8.36 -1.00
N LEU A 54 -10.05 8.84 -0.60
CA LEU A 54 -11.28 8.03 -0.61
C LEU A 54 -11.62 7.55 -2.03
N LEU A 55 -12.01 6.28 -2.12
CA LEU A 55 -12.50 5.62 -3.35
C LEU A 55 -13.99 5.85 -3.57
#